data_AF-A0A934SQ23-F1
#
_entry.id   AF-A0A934SQ23-F1
#
_cell.length_a   1.000
_cell.length_b   1.000
_cell.length_c   1.000
_cell.angle_alpha   90.00
_cell.angle_beta   90.00
_cell.angle_gamma   90.00
#
_symmetry.space_group_name_H-M   'P 1'
#
loop_
_entity.id
_entity.type
_entity.pdbx_description
1 polymer ?
#
loop_
_entity_poly.entity_id
_entity_poly.type
_entity_poly.pdbx_seq_one_letter_code
_entity_poly.pdbx_strand_id
1 'polypeptide(L)'
;MAHPYPLHVAVDVECYCCRLIQPFTFSSPNDQLVCAQCSRHYGDGKAEKRDLDHLAMWSARYSELAQRYRDLAETTDAERMSAAATETELRARVAELTTAIANDFAATDLGGSRALVENEVVTRAERRAELANRLNDRIMAVLWQLDRLHHSTDKATCSCGKRLVDCGESMAIEPQRQAIRDWERRNLALRASGKRDALPDDFGG
;
A
#
# COMPACT_ATOMS: atom_id res chain seq x y z
N MET A 1 12.46 33.29 -52.81
CA MET A 1 11.45 32.24 -52.54
C MET A 1 10.40 32.92 -51.67
N ALA A 2 9.15 32.98 -52.13
CA ALA A 2 8.10 33.68 -51.39
C ALA A 2 7.60 32.84 -50.23
N HIS A 3 7.32 33.47 -49.09
CA HIS A 3 6.81 32.77 -47.91
C HIS A 3 5.28 32.72 -47.89
N PRO A 4 4.67 31.73 -47.21
CA PRO A 4 3.21 31.56 -47.20
C PRO A 4 2.47 32.42 -46.15
N TYR A 5 3.20 33.22 -45.36
CA TYR A 5 2.62 33.97 -44.23
C TYR A 5 1.82 35.21 -44.64
N PRO A 6 0.76 35.56 -43.88
CA PRO A 6 -0.06 36.75 -44.14
C PRO A 6 0.73 38.05 -43.98
N LEU A 7 0.40 39.06 -44.80
CA LEU A 7 1.02 40.37 -44.77
C LEU A 7 0.33 41.31 -43.77
N HIS A 8 1.10 42.24 -43.20
CA HIS A 8 0.67 43.29 -42.27
C HIS A 8 0.03 42.77 -40.97
N VAL A 9 0.24 41.49 -40.63
CA VAL A 9 -0.21 40.85 -39.40
C VAL A 9 0.99 40.23 -38.69
N ALA A 10 1.02 40.33 -37.36
CA ALA A 10 2.03 39.67 -36.55
C ALA A 10 1.78 38.15 -36.53
N VAL A 11 2.80 37.37 -36.87
CA VAL A 11 2.77 35.90 -36.85
C VAL A 11 4.03 35.36 -36.19
N ASP A 12 3.86 34.34 -35.34
CA ASP A 12 4.98 33.64 -34.73
C ASP A 12 5.57 32.63 -35.73
N VAL A 13 6.82 32.87 -36.13
CA VAL A 13 7.49 32.08 -37.15
C VAL A 13 8.91 31.77 -36.70
N GLU A 14 9.40 30.60 -37.08
CA GLU A 14 10.78 30.18 -36.83
C GLU A 14 11.76 30.98 -37.72
N CYS A 15 12.71 31.67 -37.09
CA CYS A 15 13.79 32.34 -37.82
C CYS A 15 14.71 31.31 -38.48
N TYR A 16 14.96 31.42 -39.80
CA TYR A 16 15.80 30.47 -40.55
C TYR A 16 17.26 30.41 -40.10
N CYS A 17 17.78 31.50 -39.51
CA CYS A 17 19.15 31.54 -39.01
C CYS A 17 19.29 30.83 -37.66
N CYS A 18 18.59 31.30 -36.62
CA CYS A 18 18.76 30.83 -35.25
C CYS A 18 17.71 29.81 -34.78
N ARG A 19 16.71 29.49 -35.61
CA ARG A 19 15.65 28.52 -35.32
C ARG A 19 14.74 28.90 -34.13
N LEU A 20 14.82 30.15 -33.67
CA LEU A 20 13.95 30.67 -32.61
C LEU A 20 12.62 31.14 -33.18
N ILE A 21 11.52 30.66 -32.59
CA ILE A 21 10.16 31.14 -32.84
C ILE A 21 10.00 32.52 -32.20
N GLN A 22 9.58 33.49 -32.99
CA GLN A 22 9.37 34.87 -32.55
C GLN A 22 8.38 35.58 -33.49
N PRO A 23 7.82 36.73 -33.07
CA PRO A 23 6.88 37.46 -33.90
C PRO A 23 7.56 38.12 -35.10
N PHE A 24 6.98 37.95 -36.28
CA PHE A 24 7.31 38.64 -37.53
C PHE A 24 6.10 39.41 -38.04
N THR A 25 6.34 40.53 -38.74
CA THR A 25 5.30 41.23 -39.51
C THR A 25 5.84 41.47 -40.90
N PHE A 26 5.27 40.77 -41.88
CA PHE A 26 5.72 40.81 -43.28
C PHE A 26 4.96 41.89 -44.05
N SER A 27 5.66 42.72 -44.81
CA SER A 27 5.09 43.73 -45.71
C SER A 27 5.13 43.27 -47.18
N SER A 28 5.89 42.22 -47.48
CA SER A 28 6.01 41.63 -48.82
C SER A 28 6.13 40.11 -48.74
N PRO A 29 5.58 39.34 -49.71
CA PRO A 29 5.76 37.88 -49.77
C PRO A 29 7.23 37.44 -49.90
N ASN A 30 8.12 38.36 -50.27
CA ASN A 30 9.56 38.09 -50.43
C ASN A 30 10.39 38.58 -49.23
N ASP A 31 9.75 39.00 -48.15
CA ASP A 31 10.46 39.38 -46.94
C ASP A 31 11.24 38.19 -46.37
N GLN A 32 12.36 38.47 -45.73
CA GLN A 32 13.23 37.42 -45.20
C GLN A 32 12.71 36.87 -43.88
N LEU A 33 12.79 35.55 -43.72
CA LEU A 33 12.48 34.85 -42.46
C LEU A 33 13.68 34.85 -41.52
N VAL A 34 14.27 36.02 -41.31
CA VAL A 34 15.43 36.21 -40.46
C VAL A 34 15.11 37.30 -39.46
N CYS A 35 15.25 37.00 -38.17
CA CYS A 35 14.89 37.96 -37.14
C CYS A 35 15.78 39.19 -37.13
N ALA A 36 15.36 40.24 -36.44
CA ALA A 36 16.13 41.48 -36.31
C ALA A 36 17.56 41.26 -35.76
N GLN A 37 17.76 40.25 -34.91
CA GLN A 37 19.08 39.92 -34.38
C GLN A 37 19.97 39.14 -35.36
N CYS A 38 19.40 38.44 -36.34
CA CYS A 38 20.15 37.67 -37.33
C CYS A 38 20.26 38.42 -38.66
N SER A 39 19.42 39.43 -38.92
CA SER A 39 19.46 40.22 -40.16
C SER A 39 20.79 40.95 -40.32
N ARG A 40 21.45 41.32 -39.21
CA ARG A 40 22.82 41.88 -39.19
C ARG A 40 23.88 40.96 -39.81
N HIS A 41 23.62 39.66 -39.88
CA HIS A 41 24.51 38.65 -40.45
C HIS A 41 24.21 38.34 -41.92
N TYR A 42 23.19 38.97 -42.51
CA TYR A 42 22.80 38.74 -43.90
C TYR A 42 23.56 39.66 -44.88
N GLY A 43 23.95 39.10 -46.02
CA GLY A 43 24.72 39.76 -47.08
C GLY A 43 26.15 39.20 -47.25
N ASP A 44 26.77 39.56 -48.38
CA ASP A 44 28.10 39.05 -48.74
C ASP A 44 29.18 39.43 -47.73
N GLY A 45 30.09 38.49 -47.45
CA GLY A 45 31.23 38.71 -46.56
C GLY A 45 30.92 38.72 -45.07
N LYS A 46 29.68 38.42 -44.64
CA LYS A 46 29.30 38.44 -43.21
C LYS A 46 29.30 37.09 -42.49
N ALA A 47 29.66 36.01 -43.19
CA ALA A 47 29.70 34.66 -42.62
C ALA A 47 30.67 34.56 -41.44
N GLU A 48 31.88 35.12 -41.56
CA GLU A 48 32.88 35.10 -40.50
C GLU A 48 32.41 35.84 -39.24
N LYS A 49 31.77 37.01 -39.40
CA LYS A 49 31.20 37.76 -38.28
C LYS A 49 30.07 37.00 -37.58
N ARG A 50 29.19 36.33 -38.34
CA ARG A 50 28.13 35.48 -37.78
C ARG A 50 28.72 34.37 -36.92
N ASP A 51 29.73 33.68 -37.44
CA ASP A 51 30.32 32.54 -36.76
C ASP A 51 31.06 32.97 -35.49
N LEU A 52 31.76 34.11 -35.51
CA LEU A 52 32.35 34.73 -34.32
C LEU A 52 31.30 35.13 -33.27
N ASP A 53 30.21 35.79 -33.67
CA ASP A 53 29.14 36.19 -32.76
C ASP A 53 28.46 34.96 -32.12
N HIS A 54 28.28 33.88 -32.90
CA HIS A 54 27.73 32.63 -32.39
C HIS A 54 28.69 31.92 -31.45
N LEU A 55 29.98 31.84 -31.77
CA LEU A 55 31.00 31.27 -30.88
C LEU A 55 31.07 32.03 -29.55
N ALA A 56 31.01 33.37 -29.58
CA ALA A 56 30.96 34.18 -28.39
C ALA A 56 29.69 33.90 -27.55
N MET A 57 28.53 33.83 -28.18
CA MET A 57 27.28 33.50 -27.48
C MET A 57 27.32 32.09 -26.86
N TRP A 58 27.75 31.08 -27.63
CA TRP A 58 27.80 29.70 -27.18
C TRP A 58 28.82 29.49 -26.07
N SER A 59 30.01 30.09 -26.18
CA SER A 59 31.03 30.03 -25.13
C SER A 59 30.56 30.69 -23.83
N ALA A 60 29.89 31.85 -23.91
CA ALA A 60 29.29 32.50 -22.75
C ALA A 60 28.24 31.59 -22.09
N ARG A 61 27.27 31.06 -22.85
CA ARG A 61 26.25 30.14 -22.33
C ARG A 61 26.84 28.87 -21.73
N TYR A 62 27.85 28.30 -22.38
CA TYR A 62 28.53 27.11 -21.89
C TYR A 62 29.26 27.40 -20.56
N SER A 63 29.94 28.54 -20.46
CA SER A 63 30.63 28.94 -19.22
C SER A 63 29.66 29.14 -18.04
N GLU A 64 28.51 29.78 -18.29
CA GLU A 64 27.44 29.96 -17.31
C GLU A 64 26.87 28.62 -16.86
N LEU A 65 26.57 27.73 -17.82
CA LEU A 65 26.05 26.40 -17.51
C LEU A 65 27.06 25.55 -16.73
N ALA A 66 28.34 25.60 -17.12
CA ALA A 66 29.41 24.90 -16.41
C ALA A 66 29.58 25.42 -14.98
N GLN A 67 29.43 26.73 -14.75
CA GLN A 67 29.45 27.29 -13.39
C GLN A 67 28.25 26.79 -12.58
N ARG A 68 27.03 26.84 -13.12
CA ARG A 68 25.83 26.33 -12.45
C ARG A 68 25.96 24.86 -12.06
N TYR A 69 26.54 24.03 -12.93
CA TYR A 69 26.77 22.63 -12.60
C TYR A 69 27.82 22.44 -11.50
N ARG A 70 28.87 23.27 -11.45
CA ARG A 70 29.82 23.25 -10.34
C ARG A 70 29.15 23.63 -9.02
N ASP A 71 28.40 24.73 -9.01
CA ASP A 71 27.68 25.20 -7.81
C ASP A 71 26.67 24.15 -7.34
N LEU A 72 25.96 23.51 -8.26
CA LEU A 72 25.02 22.42 -7.95
C LEU A 72 25.72 21.19 -7.38
N ALA A 73 26.88 20.81 -7.93
CA ALA A 73 27.66 19.68 -7.42
C ALA A 73 28.14 19.96 -5.99
N GLU A 74 28.71 21.15 -5.76
CA GLU A 74 29.19 21.56 -4.43
C GLU A 74 28.06 21.59 -3.39
N THR A 75 26.92 22.17 -3.73
CA THR A 75 25.74 22.20 -2.83
C THR A 75 25.19 20.81 -2.56
N THR A 76 25.06 19.97 -3.58
CA THR A 76 24.57 18.59 -3.42
C THR A 76 25.50 17.76 -2.55
N ASP A 77 26.82 17.90 -2.71
CA ASP A 77 27.79 17.17 -1.89
C ASP A 77 27.78 17.65 -0.44
N ALA A 78 27.65 18.96 -0.20
CA ALA A 78 27.48 19.51 1.15
C ALA A 78 26.20 18.99 1.83
N GLU A 79 25.08 18.95 1.12
CA GLU A 79 23.82 18.40 1.62
C GLU A 79 23.93 16.92 1.96
N ARG A 80 24.59 16.13 1.08
CA ARG A 80 24.84 14.70 1.33
C ARG A 80 25.69 14.47 2.57
N MET A 81 26.76 15.25 2.74
CA MET A 81 27.62 15.17 3.94
C MET A 81 26.84 15.51 5.21
N SER A 82 26.01 16.57 5.17
CA SER A 82 25.16 16.96 6.30
C SER A 82 24.12 15.88 6.64
N ALA A 83 23.49 15.29 5.63
CA ALA A 83 22.53 14.20 5.83
C ALA A 83 23.20 12.96 6.44
N ALA A 84 24.38 12.57 5.95
CA ALA A 84 25.14 11.44 6.48
C ALA A 84 25.59 11.66 7.95
N ALA A 85 25.98 12.89 8.30
CA ALA A 85 26.29 13.26 9.68
C ALA A 85 25.05 13.13 10.58
N THR A 86 23.91 13.65 10.12
CA THR A 86 22.62 13.57 10.84
C THR A 86 22.17 12.11 11.02
N GLU A 87 22.28 11.29 9.99
CA GLU A 87 21.96 9.86 10.06
C GLU A 87 22.83 9.13 11.08
N THR A 88 24.13 9.45 11.10
CA THR A 88 25.07 8.89 12.07
C THR A 88 24.71 9.29 13.50
N GLU A 89 24.40 10.57 13.74
CA GLU A 89 23.96 11.08 15.04
C GLU A 89 22.65 10.42 15.49
N LEU A 90 21.66 10.32 14.60
CA LEU A 90 20.39 9.68 14.92
C LEU A 90 20.56 8.19 15.22
N ARG A 91 21.41 7.47 14.48
CA ARG A 91 21.74 6.08 14.78
C ARG A 91 22.41 5.92 16.13
N ALA A 92 23.34 6.81 16.48
CA ALA A 92 23.97 6.83 17.78
C ALA A 92 22.93 7.07 18.90
N ARG A 93 22.04 8.05 18.75
CA ARG A 93 20.95 8.33 19.70
C ARG A 93 19.99 7.16 19.85
N VAL A 94 19.60 6.51 18.75
CA VAL A 94 18.75 5.31 18.79
C VAL A 94 19.45 4.19 19.55
N ALA A 95 20.76 3.98 19.31
CA ALA A 95 21.53 2.99 20.04
C ALA A 95 21.60 3.32 21.54
N GLU A 96 21.92 4.57 21.89
CA GLU A 96 21.96 5.06 23.27
C GLU A 96 20.62 4.87 23.99
N LEU A 97 19.50 5.28 23.36
CA LEU A 97 18.17 5.11 23.92
C LEU A 97 17.80 3.63 24.06
N THR A 98 18.14 2.81 23.07
CA THR A 98 17.90 1.36 23.13
C THR A 98 18.67 0.73 24.29
N THR A 99 19.94 1.11 24.47
CA THR A 99 20.76 0.65 25.59
C THR A 99 20.25 1.18 26.93
N ALA A 100 19.88 2.45 27.03
CA ALA A 100 19.32 3.04 28.24
C ALA A 100 18.03 2.34 28.65
N ILE A 101 17.13 2.10 27.69
CA ILE A 101 15.89 1.35 27.89
C ILE A 101 16.21 -0.08 28.35
N ALA A 102 17.10 -0.80 27.64
CA ALA A 102 17.46 -2.16 28.01
C ALA A 102 18.09 -2.24 29.42
N ASN A 103 18.92 -1.26 29.78
CA ASN A 103 19.56 -1.18 31.09
C ASN A 103 18.57 -0.80 32.19
N ASP A 104 17.63 0.11 31.94
CA ASP A 104 16.59 0.49 32.90
C ASP A 104 15.62 -0.68 33.14
N PHE A 105 15.29 -1.43 32.08
CA PHE A 105 14.54 -2.69 32.18
C PHE A 105 15.31 -3.82 32.86
N ALA A 106 16.64 -3.84 32.77
CA ALA A 106 17.48 -4.83 33.46
C ALA A 106 17.77 -4.46 34.92
N ALA A 107 17.83 -3.16 35.24
CA ALA A 107 18.05 -2.64 36.58
C ALA A 107 16.77 -2.65 37.42
N THR A 108 15.62 -2.51 36.79
CA THR A 108 14.33 -2.74 37.43
C THR A 108 14.04 -4.25 37.40
N ASP A 109 13.62 -4.86 38.51
CA ASP A 109 13.20 -6.28 38.58
C ASP A 109 11.87 -6.50 37.82
N LEU A 110 11.84 -6.17 36.54
CA LEU A 110 10.70 -6.26 35.63
C LEU A 110 10.69 -7.59 34.86
N GLY A 111 11.69 -8.45 35.05
CA GLY A 111 11.66 -9.83 34.56
C GLY A 111 10.40 -10.56 35.04
N GLY A 112 9.98 -10.31 36.29
CA GLY A 112 8.71 -10.80 36.83
C GLY A 112 7.49 -10.13 36.21
N SER A 113 7.48 -8.80 36.06
CA SER A 113 6.30 -8.06 35.57
C SER A 113 6.03 -8.28 34.08
N ARG A 114 7.06 -8.42 33.24
CA ARG A 114 6.90 -8.77 31.83
C ARG A 114 6.31 -10.17 31.66
N ALA A 115 6.84 -11.16 32.39
CA ALA A 115 6.30 -12.51 32.39
C ALA A 115 4.86 -12.53 32.93
N LEU A 116 4.52 -11.69 33.91
CA LEU A 116 3.15 -11.56 34.42
C LEU A 116 2.20 -10.94 33.39
N VAL A 117 2.62 -9.90 32.67
CA VAL A 117 1.79 -9.27 31.62
C VAL A 117 1.61 -10.21 30.42
N GLU A 118 2.69 -10.87 29.97
CA GLU A 118 2.61 -11.86 28.89
C GLU A 118 1.70 -13.04 29.30
N ASN A 119 1.85 -13.57 30.51
CA ASN A 119 0.96 -14.61 31.04
C ASN A 119 -0.48 -14.12 31.21
N GLU A 120 -0.72 -12.88 31.62
CA GLU A 120 -2.08 -12.35 31.77
C GLU A 120 -2.77 -12.18 30.42
N VAL A 121 -2.05 -11.71 29.40
CA VAL A 121 -2.58 -11.60 28.02
C VAL A 121 -2.93 -12.97 27.48
N VAL A 122 -2.04 -13.96 27.63
CA VAL A 122 -2.28 -15.35 27.22
C VAL A 122 -3.47 -15.94 27.98
N THR A 123 -3.50 -15.82 29.31
CA THR A 123 -4.58 -16.34 30.16
C THR A 123 -5.94 -15.72 29.81
N ARG A 124 -5.99 -14.41 29.52
CA ARG A 124 -7.21 -13.74 29.09
C ARG A 124 -7.69 -14.22 27.72
N ALA A 125 -6.76 -14.46 26.80
CA ALA A 125 -7.07 -14.99 25.47
C ALA A 125 -7.60 -16.43 25.57
N GLU A 126 -6.94 -17.29 26.34
CA GLU A 126 -7.37 -18.67 26.60
C GLU A 126 -8.75 -18.71 27.25
N ARG A 127 -9.00 -17.88 28.28
CA ARG A 127 -10.30 -17.81 28.94
C ARG A 127 -11.42 -17.37 27.98
N ARG A 128 -11.14 -16.42 27.08
CA ARG A 128 -12.12 -15.99 26.05
C ARG A 128 -12.40 -17.12 25.06
N ALA A 129 -11.37 -17.82 24.59
CA ALA A 129 -11.52 -18.97 23.71
C ALA A 129 -12.31 -20.10 24.38
N GLU A 130 -12.02 -20.38 25.66
CA GLU A 130 -12.75 -21.39 26.43
C GLU A 130 -14.23 -21.01 26.59
N LEU A 131 -14.55 -19.76 26.92
CA LEU A 131 -15.93 -19.29 27.02
C LEU A 131 -16.67 -19.38 25.68
N ALA A 132 -16.01 -19.02 24.58
CA ALA A 132 -16.57 -19.14 23.23
C ALA A 132 -16.84 -20.62 22.87
N ASN A 133 -15.91 -21.52 23.20
CA ASN A 133 -16.08 -22.96 23.00
C ASN A 133 -17.24 -23.50 23.83
N ARG A 134 -17.36 -23.12 25.11
CA ARG A 134 -18.49 -23.51 25.96
C ARG A 134 -19.83 -23.01 25.42
N LEU A 135 -19.87 -21.81 24.84
CA LEU A 135 -21.08 -21.29 24.20
C LEU A 135 -21.43 -22.10 22.95
N ASN A 136 -20.44 -22.37 22.10
CA ASN A 136 -20.63 -23.18 20.90
C ASN A 136 -21.13 -24.59 21.26
N ASP A 137 -20.53 -25.21 22.25
CA ASP A 137 -20.96 -26.51 22.78
C ASP A 137 -22.42 -26.51 23.26
N ARG A 138 -22.86 -25.46 23.95
CA ARG A 138 -24.27 -25.32 24.35
C ARG A 138 -25.20 -25.22 23.14
N ILE A 139 -24.83 -24.45 22.11
CA ILE A 139 -25.61 -24.32 20.88
C ILE A 139 -25.67 -25.66 20.15
N MET A 140 -24.53 -26.34 20.01
CA MET A 140 -24.44 -27.65 19.35
C MET A 140 -25.24 -28.72 20.11
N ALA A 141 -25.25 -28.70 21.44
CA ALA A 141 -26.08 -29.59 22.24
C ALA A 141 -27.58 -29.38 21.99
N VAL A 142 -28.04 -28.12 21.87
CA VAL A 142 -29.44 -27.81 21.53
C VAL A 142 -29.77 -28.28 20.12
N LEU A 143 -28.91 -27.97 19.13
CA LEU A 143 -29.12 -28.43 17.75
C LEU A 143 -29.13 -29.95 17.64
N TRP A 144 -28.25 -30.62 18.37
CA TRP A 144 -28.21 -32.09 18.47
C TRP A 144 -29.50 -32.65 19.08
N GLN A 145 -30.02 -32.03 20.14
CA GLN A 145 -31.27 -32.47 20.75
C GLN A 145 -32.46 -32.27 19.80
N LEU A 146 -32.51 -31.14 19.09
CA LEU A 146 -33.52 -30.91 18.06
C LEU A 146 -33.40 -31.93 16.92
N ASP A 147 -32.19 -32.28 16.52
CA ASP A 147 -31.96 -33.30 15.49
C ASP A 147 -32.51 -34.67 15.93
N ARG A 148 -32.29 -35.04 17.20
CA ARG A 148 -32.85 -36.27 17.77
C ARG A 148 -34.36 -36.25 17.87
N LEU A 149 -34.97 -35.11 18.17
CA LEU A 149 -36.42 -34.97 18.23
C LEU A 149 -37.07 -34.92 16.84
N HIS A 150 -36.35 -34.44 15.82
CA HIS A 150 -36.82 -34.22 14.45
C HIS A 150 -35.95 -34.94 13.41
N HIS A 151 -35.79 -36.25 13.57
CA HIS A 151 -35.04 -37.10 12.65
C HIS A 151 -35.96 -37.84 11.69
N SER A 152 -35.37 -38.32 10.59
CA SER A 152 -36.03 -39.20 9.63
C SER A 152 -36.18 -40.63 10.19
N THR A 153 -37.40 -41.15 10.30
CA THR A 153 -37.66 -42.54 10.73
C THR A 153 -37.60 -43.54 9.58
N ASP A 154 -38.02 -43.15 8.37
CA ASP A 154 -38.14 -44.04 7.19
C ASP A 154 -37.71 -43.37 5.86
N LYS A 155 -36.91 -42.29 5.95
CA LYS A 155 -36.46 -41.43 4.83
C LYS A 155 -37.55 -40.59 4.15
N ALA A 156 -38.81 -40.73 4.55
CA ALA A 156 -39.93 -39.94 4.01
C ALA A 156 -40.62 -39.08 5.09
N THR A 157 -40.62 -39.55 6.33
CA THR A 157 -41.32 -38.94 7.46
C THR A 157 -40.36 -38.57 8.59
N CYS A 158 -40.67 -37.45 9.24
CA CYS A 158 -40.03 -37.02 10.47
C CYS A 158 -40.71 -37.71 11.66
N SER A 159 -39.95 -37.97 12.72
CA SER A 159 -40.44 -38.45 14.03
C SER A 159 -41.64 -37.67 14.61
N CYS A 160 -41.85 -36.41 14.21
CA CYS A 160 -43.02 -35.61 14.60
C CYS A 160 -44.31 -35.92 13.79
N GLY A 161 -44.26 -36.89 12.87
CA GLY A 161 -45.39 -37.33 12.04
C GLY A 161 -45.61 -36.54 10.74
N LYS A 162 -44.83 -35.48 10.49
CA LYS A 162 -44.86 -34.71 9.23
C LYS A 162 -43.95 -35.34 8.18
N ARG A 163 -44.21 -35.10 6.88
CA ARG A 163 -43.22 -35.39 5.83
C ARG A 163 -41.96 -34.55 6.09
N LEU A 164 -40.78 -35.10 5.78
CA LEU A 164 -39.49 -34.42 6.04
C LEU A 164 -39.42 -33.01 5.43
N VAL A 165 -39.93 -32.86 4.21
CA VAL A 165 -39.98 -31.58 3.48
C VAL A 165 -40.92 -30.54 4.10
N ASP A 166 -41.89 -30.99 4.92
CA ASP A 166 -42.88 -30.14 5.59
C ASP A 166 -42.52 -29.90 7.08
N CYS A 167 -41.43 -30.51 7.56
CA CYS A 167 -40.92 -30.33 8.92
C CYS A 167 -39.91 -29.18 8.93
N GLY A 168 -40.36 -27.99 9.32
CA GLY A 168 -39.52 -26.78 9.34
C GLY A 168 -38.26 -26.93 10.20
N GLU A 169 -38.37 -27.66 11.32
CA GLU A 169 -37.26 -27.93 12.22
C GLU A 169 -36.21 -28.86 11.58
N SER A 170 -36.64 -29.94 10.92
CA SER A 170 -35.71 -30.87 10.25
C SER A 170 -35.00 -30.19 9.06
N MET A 171 -35.74 -29.38 8.29
CA MET A 171 -35.20 -28.59 7.19
C MET A 171 -34.20 -27.53 7.66
N ALA A 172 -34.44 -26.88 8.81
CA ALA A 172 -33.52 -25.89 9.37
C ALA A 172 -32.21 -26.52 9.88
N ILE A 173 -32.26 -27.76 10.36
CA ILE A 173 -31.10 -28.50 10.87
C ILE A 173 -30.28 -29.12 9.74
N GLU A 174 -30.90 -29.45 8.61
CA GLU A 174 -30.25 -30.19 7.51
C GLU A 174 -28.87 -29.64 7.10
N PRO A 175 -28.67 -28.31 6.91
CA PRO A 175 -27.35 -27.77 6.56
C PRO A 175 -26.27 -28.00 7.63
N GLN A 176 -26.67 -28.15 8.89
CA GLN A 176 -25.78 -28.31 10.04
C GLN A 176 -25.62 -29.77 10.49
N ARG A 177 -26.35 -30.71 9.88
CA ARG A 177 -26.41 -32.12 10.31
C ARG A 177 -25.04 -32.79 10.36
N GLN A 178 -24.17 -32.50 9.39
CA GLN A 178 -22.81 -33.06 9.40
C GLN A 178 -21.97 -32.48 10.55
N ALA A 179 -22.06 -31.17 10.80
CA ALA A 179 -21.35 -30.52 11.91
C ALA A 179 -21.82 -31.04 13.27
N ILE A 180 -23.12 -31.32 13.42
CA ILE A 180 -23.71 -31.94 14.62
C ILE A 180 -23.14 -33.34 14.83
N ARG A 181 -23.09 -34.19 13.79
CA ARG A 181 -22.50 -35.54 13.87
C ARG A 181 -21.00 -35.50 14.20
N ASP A 182 -20.27 -34.55 13.64
CA ASP A 182 -18.83 -34.38 13.93
C ASP A 182 -18.59 -33.91 15.36
N TRP A 183 -19.44 -33.00 15.86
CA TRP A 183 -19.44 -32.57 17.25
C TRP A 183 -19.80 -33.72 18.20
N GLU A 184 -20.83 -34.51 17.90
CA GLU A 184 -21.23 -35.68 18.69
C GLU A 184 -20.09 -36.71 18.78
N ARG A 185 -19.50 -37.09 17.64
CA ARG A 185 -18.37 -38.04 17.61
C ARG A 185 -17.19 -37.58 18.45
N ARG A 186 -16.85 -36.29 18.39
CA ARG A 186 -15.77 -35.71 19.22
C ARG A 186 -16.11 -35.78 20.70
N ASN A 187 -17.34 -35.44 21.10
CA ASN A 187 -17.76 -35.49 22.50
C ASN A 187 -17.86 -36.91 23.05
N LEU A 188 -18.30 -37.87 22.23
CA LEU A 188 -18.26 -39.29 22.56
C LEU A 188 -16.83 -39.78 22.84
N ALA A 189 -15.85 -39.35 22.03
CA ALA A 189 -14.45 -39.66 22.27
C ALA A 189 -13.91 -38.99 23.55
N LEU A 190 -14.32 -37.75 23.84
CA LEU A 190 -13.97 -37.07 25.10
C LEU A 190 -14.53 -37.85 26.31
N ARG A 191 -15.80 -38.24 26.26
CA ARG A 191 -16.46 -39.04 27.29
C ARG A 191 -15.77 -40.37 27.51
N ALA A 192 -15.45 -41.10 26.42
CA ALA A 192 -14.74 -42.38 26.49
C ALA A 192 -13.33 -42.25 27.09
N SER A 193 -12.68 -41.09 26.91
CA SER A 193 -11.37 -40.79 27.51
C SER A 193 -11.45 -40.19 28.93
N GLY A 194 -12.64 -40.16 29.54
CA GLY A 194 -12.86 -39.59 30.88
C GLY A 194 -12.65 -38.08 30.96
N LYS A 195 -12.62 -37.39 29.82
CA LYS A 195 -12.51 -35.93 29.73
C LYS A 195 -13.90 -35.31 29.74
N ARG A 196 -13.97 -34.03 30.13
CA ARG A 196 -15.22 -33.25 30.05
C ARG A 196 -15.73 -33.24 28.61
N ASP A 197 -16.92 -33.80 28.41
CA ASP A 197 -17.69 -33.66 27.19
C ASP A 197 -18.85 -32.65 27.36
N ALA A 198 -19.54 -32.36 26.27
CA ALA A 198 -20.66 -31.43 26.21
C ALA A 198 -21.98 -32.08 25.75
N LEU A 199 -22.07 -33.42 25.76
CA LEU A 199 -23.33 -34.10 25.47
C LEU A 199 -24.29 -33.95 26.66
N PRO A 200 -25.61 -33.75 26.41
CA PRO A 200 -26.61 -33.72 27.48
C PRO A 200 -26.60 -34.97 28.38
N ASP A 201 -26.98 -34.82 29.64
CA ASP A 201 -27.00 -35.90 30.64
C ASP A 201 -28.00 -37.02 30.27
N ASP A 202 -29.06 -36.68 29.55
CA ASP A 202 -30.08 -37.61 29.03
C ASP A 202 -29.55 -38.56 27.94
N PHE A 203 -28.24 -38.52 27.63
CA PHE A 203 -27.57 -39.43 26.70
C PHE A 203 -27.41 -40.86 27.25
N GLY A 204 -27.74 -41.11 28.53
CA GLY A 204 -27.70 -42.43 29.16
C GLY A 204 -29.09 -43.04 29.34
N GLY A 205 -29.58 -43.73 28.30
CA GLY A 205 -30.69 -44.68 28.37
C GLY A 205 -30.30 -45.97 27.67
#